data_AF-A0A529JP73-F1
#
_entry.id   AF-A0A529JP73-F1
#
_cell.length_a   1.000
_cell.length_b   1.000
_cell.length_c   1.000
_cell.angle_alpha   90.00
_cell.angle_beta   90.00
_cell.angle_gamma   90.00
#
_symmetry.space_group_name_H-M   'P 1'
#
loop_
_entity.id
_entity.type
_entity.pdbx_description
1 polymer ?
#
loop_
_entity_poly.entity_id
_entity_poly.type
_entity_poly.pdbx_seq_one_letter_code
_entity_poly.pdbx_strand_id
1 'polypeptide(L)' 'IEFIDFPDHLKGSYQSFTQADMSRLRAAGYNGQFRTVETGVRDYVEWLKAQRSS' A
#
# COMPACT_ATOMS: atom_id res chain seq x y z
N ILE A 1 -4.49 -18.26 -3.61
CA ILE A 1 -4.62 -17.43 -2.38
C ILE A 1 -5.14 -18.35 -1.30
N GLU A 2 -4.55 -18.31 -0.12
CA GLU A 2 -5.02 -19.04 1.05
C GLU A 2 -5.55 -18.02 2.06
N PHE A 3 -6.72 -18.28 2.63
CA PHE A 3 -7.31 -17.46 3.68
C PHE A 3 -6.99 -18.08 5.04
N ILE A 4 -6.66 -17.25 6.00
CA ILE A 4 -6.42 -17.64 7.39
C ILE A 4 -7.43 -16.92 8.30
N ASP A 5 -7.62 -17.44 9.49
CA ASP A 5 -8.48 -16.82 10.49
C ASP A 5 -7.99 -15.41 10.86
N PHE A 6 -8.94 -14.49 11.05
CA PHE A 6 -8.61 -13.12 11.42
C PHE A 6 -8.04 -13.06 12.85
N PRO A 7 -6.87 -12.43 13.08
CA PRO A 7 -6.24 -12.41 14.39
C PRO A 7 -7.11 -11.73 15.47
N ASP A 8 -7.31 -12.40 16.61
CA ASP A 8 -8.20 -11.92 17.68
C ASP A 8 -7.82 -10.54 18.21
N HIS A 9 -6.52 -10.29 18.39
CA HIS A 9 -6.00 -9.03 18.96
C HIS A 9 -6.20 -7.82 18.04
N LEU A 10 -6.52 -8.02 16.75
CA LEU A 10 -6.82 -6.93 15.81
C LEU A 10 -8.32 -6.58 15.78
N LYS A 11 -9.18 -7.39 16.41
CA LYS A 11 -10.63 -7.13 16.47
C LYS A 11 -10.88 -5.83 17.24
N GLY A 12 -11.64 -4.92 16.64
CA GLY A 12 -11.93 -3.60 17.22
C GLY A 12 -10.88 -2.52 16.97
N SER A 13 -9.70 -2.88 16.45
CA SER A 13 -8.66 -1.91 16.05
C SER A 13 -8.28 -2.00 14.57
N TYR A 14 -8.90 -2.92 13.82
CA TYR A 14 -8.66 -3.08 12.40
C TYR A 14 -9.56 -2.18 11.56
N GLN A 15 -8.93 -1.37 10.72
CA GLN A 15 -9.63 -0.57 9.74
C GLN A 15 -9.84 -1.37 8.46
N SER A 16 -11.09 -1.80 8.20
CA SER A 16 -11.44 -2.57 7.00
C SER A 16 -11.39 -1.75 5.70
N PHE A 17 -11.41 -0.42 5.80
CA PHE A 17 -11.35 0.47 4.65
C PHE A 17 -10.63 1.78 4.98
N THR A 18 -9.67 2.17 4.15
CA THR A 18 -8.97 3.46 4.20
C THR A 18 -9.03 4.14 2.83
N GLN A 19 -9.20 5.45 2.82
CA GLN A 19 -9.02 6.28 1.63
C GLN A 19 -8.55 7.67 2.06
N ALA A 20 -7.43 8.13 1.50
CA ALA A 20 -6.91 9.46 1.81
C ALA A 20 -7.72 10.55 1.10
N ASP A 21 -8.12 11.58 1.84
CA ASP A 21 -8.57 12.84 1.25
C ASP A 21 -7.34 13.63 0.76
N MET A 22 -7.27 13.82 -0.55
CA MET A 22 -6.13 14.46 -1.21
C MET A 22 -6.22 15.99 -1.23
N SER A 23 -7.34 16.57 -0.80
CA SER A 23 -7.65 18.00 -0.98
C SER A 23 -6.56 18.90 -0.38
N ARG A 24 -6.11 18.61 0.84
CA ARG A 24 -5.05 19.41 1.50
C ARG A 24 -3.70 19.29 0.82
N LEU A 25 -3.35 18.09 0.36
CA LEU A 25 -2.09 17.85 -0.34
C LEU A 25 -2.06 18.60 -1.69
N ARG A 26 -3.19 18.59 -2.42
CA ARG A 26 -3.32 19.32 -3.69
C ARG A 26 -3.30 20.84 -3.46
N ALA A 27 -4.02 21.34 -2.46
CA ALA A 27 -4.02 22.76 -2.10
C ALA A 27 -2.63 23.27 -1.68
N ALA A 28 -1.81 22.42 -1.08
CA ALA A 28 -0.42 22.73 -0.75
C ALA A 28 0.52 22.79 -1.97
N GLY A 29 0.02 22.48 -3.18
CA GLY A 29 0.75 22.63 -4.44
C GLY A 29 1.35 21.36 -5.03
N TYR A 30 1.14 20.18 -4.41
CA TYR A 30 1.61 18.93 -4.99
C TYR A 30 0.67 18.48 -6.13
N ASN A 31 1.19 18.50 -7.36
CA ASN A 31 0.43 18.14 -8.57
C ASN A 31 0.89 16.82 -9.22
N GLY A 32 1.79 16.08 -8.58
CA GLY A 32 2.27 14.79 -9.08
C GLY A 32 1.22 13.66 -9.01
N GLN A 33 1.51 12.54 -9.68
CA GLN A 33 0.68 11.34 -9.61
C GLN A 33 1.29 10.32 -8.66
N PHE A 34 0.44 9.61 -7.92
CA PHE A 34 0.85 8.45 -7.14
C PHE A 34 0.82 7.22 -8.06
N ARG A 35 1.75 6.29 -7.83
CA ARG A 35 1.71 5.00 -8.53
C ARG A 35 0.48 4.22 -8.11
N THR A 36 -0.07 3.43 -9.04
CA THR A 36 -1.08 2.43 -8.71
C THR A 36 -0.44 1.27 -7.93
N VAL A 37 -1.27 0.45 -7.29
CA VAL A 37 -0.81 -0.74 -6.57
C VAL A 37 -0.10 -1.69 -7.53
N GLU A 38 -0.66 -1.95 -8.71
CA GLU A 38 -0.10 -2.89 -9.69
C GLU A 38 1.31 -2.46 -10.13
N THR A 39 1.49 -1.17 -10.39
CA THR A 39 2.79 -0.63 -10.79
C THR A 39 3.78 -0.69 -9.64
N GLY A 40 3.39 -0.20 -8.45
CA GLY A 40 4.26 -0.19 -7.27
C GLY A 40 4.68 -1.58 -6.83
N VAL A 41 3.75 -2.54 -6.78
CA VAL A 41 4.02 -3.92 -6.36
C VAL A 41 4.95 -4.63 -7.34
N ARG A 42 4.71 -4.51 -8.66
CA ARG A 42 5.61 -5.10 -9.66
C ARG A 42 7.03 -4.60 -9.49
N ASP A 43 7.21 -3.28 -9.48
CA ASP A 43 8.53 -2.67 -9.40
C ASP A 43 9.25 -3.06 -8.09
N TYR A 44 8.50 -3.14 -6.99
CA TYR A 44 9.05 -3.52 -5.68
C TYR A 44 9.48 -5.00 -5.62
N VAL A 45 8.69 -5.91 -6.20
CA VAL A 45 9.02 -7.34 -6.25
C VAL A 45 10.27 -7.58 -7.11
N GLU A 46 10.40 -6.90 -8.24
CA GLU A 46 11.60 -7.01 -9.07
C GLU A 46 12.85 -6.50 -8.34
N TRP A 47 12.73 -5.39 -7.60
CA TRP A 47 13.79 -4.91 -6.73
C TRP A 47 14.17 -5.92 -5.63
N LEU A 48 13.19 -6.52 -4.94
CA LEU A 48 13.42 -7.53 -3.90
C LEU A 48 14.17 -8.76 -4.44
N LYS A 49 13.84 -9.22 -5.65
CA LYS A 49 14.51 -10.35 -6.30
C LYS A 49 15.98 -10.03 -6.63
N ALA A 50 16.23 -8.82 -7.12
CA ALA A 50 17.58 -8.36 -7.45
C ALA A 50 18.47 -8.33 -6.19
N GLN A 51 17.93 -7.94 -5.03
CA GLN A 51 18.69 -7.90 -3.78
C GLN A 51 19.08 -9.27 -3.21
N ARG A 52 18.26 -10.31 -3.41
CA ARG A 52 18.54 -11.66 -2.89
C ARG A 52 19.49 -12.48 -3.76
N SER A 53 19.79 -11.98 -4.97
CA SER A 53 20.69 -12.64 -5.93
C SER A 53 22.12 -12.11 -5.85
N SER A 54 22.44 -11.35 -4.80
CA SER A 54 23.75 -10.75 -4.54
C SER A 54 24.34 -11.20 -3.21
#